data_AF-A0A075GEP1-F1
#
_entry.id   AF-A0A075GEP1-F1
#
_cell.length_a   1.000
_cell.length_b   1.000
_cell.length_c   1.000
_cell.angle_alpha   90.00
_cell.angle_beta   90.00
_cell.angle_gamma   90.00
#
_symmetry.space_group_name_H-M   'P 1'
#
loop_
_entity.id
_entity.type
_entity.pdbx_description
1 polymer ?
#
loop_
_entity_poly.entity_id
_entity_poly.type
_entity_poly.pdbx_seq_one_letter_code
_entity_poly.pdbx_strand_id
1 'polypeptide(L)'
;MGSSVSNPESDGLSLLASKLQELGHEVERIEAELPVNDALPWDVLVLPFPKLQFSTGEMVALHEHLRSGNSLLLLTEWGDLYSHVDHLNELTAPYGIHIQKDRVTDLEDHVSHEVKLGGVVLDEQPMPHYVRIRNFSEHPITDGLSELIYFSGCSLKTSEPAVTIASTEATSFGDLDLDIELDDDEEQGNLTIAAASEMEGRMLVVGDSNIAANGYVEQGDNLAFILQTIEWLLRAR
;
A
#
# COMPACT_ATOMS: atom_id res chain seq x y z
N MET A 1 -18.29 -5.96 -0.62
CA MET A 1 -17.61 -5.19 0.44
C MET A 1 -16.15 -5.24 0.05
N GLY A 2 -15.44 -4.12 -0.06
CA GLY A 2 -14.03 -4.10 -0.47
C GLY A 2 -13.08 -4.06 0.72
N SER A 3 -11.87 -3.55 0.51
CA SER A 3 -10.81 -3.32 1.51
C SER A 3 -11.34 -2.57 2.74
N SER A 4 -11.69 -3.31 3.79
CA SER A 4 -12.32 -2.79 5.01
C SER A 4 -11.95 -3.67 6.21
N VAL A 5 -11.65 -3.06 7.35
CA VAL A 5 -11.28 -3.74 8.62
C VAL A 5 -12.37 -4.65 9.19
N SER A 6 -13.61 -4.52 8.75
CA SER A 6 -14.73 -5.38 9.17
C SER A 6 -15.05 -6.49 8.17
N ASN A 7 -14.45 -6.47 6.99
CA ASN A 7 -14.71 -7.45 5.95
C ASN A 7 -13.89 -8.72 6.27
N PRO A 8 -14.54 -9.87 6.54
CA PRO A 8 -13.84 -11.11 6.82
C PRO A 8 -13.42 -11.85 5.55
N GLU A 9 -13.91 -11.41 4.38
CA GLU A 9 -13.56 -12.02 3.10
C GLU A 9 -12.10 -11.74 2.73
N SER A 10 -11.61 -12.41 1.69
CA SER A 10 -10.20 -12.34 1.28
C SER A 10 -9.70 -10.92 0.98
N ASP A 11 -10.60 -10.04 0.52
CA ASP A 11 -10.33 -8.65 0.18
C ASP A 11 -10.54 -7.67 1.35
N GLY A 12 -10.81 -8.16 2.56
CA GLY A 12 -10.97 -7.35 3.77
C GLY A 12 -9.68 -7.19 4.58
N LEU A 13 -9.74 -6.43 5.69
CA LEU A 13 -8.59 -6.13 6.58
C LEU A 13 -8.83 -6.58 8.03
N SER A 14 -9.77 -7.49 8.26
CA SER A 14 -10.16 -7.93 9.62
C SER A 14 -9.05 -8.66 10.37
N LEU A 15 -8.16 -9.36 9.67
CA LEU A 15 -7.00 -10.01 10.28
C LEU A 15 -6.01 -8.97 10.81
N LEU A 16 -5.73 -7.93 10.01
CA LEU A 16 -4.89 -6.80 10.44
C LEU A 16 -5.50 -6.11 11.67
N ALA A 17 -6.79 -5.79 11.62
CA ALA A 17 -7.49 -5.14 12.73
C ALA A 17 -7.42 -5.97 14.02
N SER A 18 -7.63 -7.28 13.93
CA SER A 18 -7.52 -8.20 15.06
C SER A 18 -6.09 -8.22 15.64
N LYS A 19 -5.07 -8.23 14.77
CA LYS A 19 -3.66 -8.20 15.19
C LYS A 19 -3.30 -6.89 15.89
N LEU A 20 -3.77 -5.75 15.39
CA LEU A 20 -3.56 -4.45 16.04
C LEU A 20 -4.22 -4.40 17.42
N GLN A 21 -5.43 -4.93 17.57
CA GLN A 21 -6.12 -5.04 18.86
C GLN A 21 -5.38 -5.98 19.83
N GLU A 22 -4.85 -7.11 19.36
CA GLU A 22 -4.01 -8.02 20.16
C GLU A 22 -2.73 -7.33 20.67
N LEU A 23 -2.18 -6.39 19.91
CA LEU A 23 -1.03 -5.56 20.28
C LEU A 23 -1.39 -4.38 21.21
N GLY A 24 -2.68 -4.21 21.53
CA GLY A 24 -3.16 -3.20 22.47
C GLY A 24 -3.59 -1.88 21.83
N HIS A 25 -3.66 -1.81 20.50
CA HIS A 25 -4.17 -0.62 19.79
C HIS A 25 -5.69 -0.57 19.81
N GLU A 26 -6.24 0.65 19.92
CA GLU A 26 -7.65 0.90 19.70
C GLU A 26 -7.92 1.03 18.20
N VAL A 27 -8.77 0.15 17.66
CA VAL A 27 -9.11 0.12 16.24
C VAL A 27 -10.58 0.48 16.08
N GLU A 28 -10.83 1.64 15.49
CA GLU A 28 -12.17 2.11 15.15
C GLU A 28 -12.41 2.04 13.64
N ARG A 29 -13.65 1.72 13.26
CA ARG A 29 -14.09 1.76 11.86
C ARG A 29 -14.91 3.01 11.60
N ILE A 30 -14.54 3.72 10.55
CA ILE A 30 -15.33 4.81 10.00
C ILE A 30 -16.32 4.21 8.99
N GLU A 31 -17.58 4.06 9.39
CA GLU A 31 -18.67 3.49 8.58
C GLU A 31 -19.31 4.53 7.63
N ALA A 32 -19.09 5.82 7.91
CA ALA A 32 -19.67 6.96 7.22
C ALA A 32 -18.58 7.81 6.55
N GLU A 33 -18.95 8.96 5.99
CA GLU A 33 -18.00 9.98 5.54
C GLU A 33 -17.07 10.41 6.68
N LEU A 34 -15.85 10.83 6.34
CA LEU A 34 -14.89 11.33 7.34
C LEU A 34 -15.53 12.52 8.10
N PRO A 35 -15.44 12.57 9.44
CA PRO A 35 -16.07 13.64 10.22
C PRO A 35 -15.30 14.95 10.06
N VAL A 36 -15.66 15.75 9.06
CA VAL A 36 -14.95 16.99 8.67
C VAL A 36 -15.14 18.20 9.60
N ASN A 37 -16.03 18.11 10.60
CA ASN A 37 -16.41 19.26 11.43
C ASN A 37 -15.52 19.49 12.65
N ASP A 38 -14.72 18.49 13.03
CA ASP A 38 -13.83 18.53 14.20
C ASP A 38 -12.45 17.98 13.82
N ALA A 39 -11.46 18.19 14.69
CA ALA A 39 -10.18 17.51 14.55
C ALA A 39 -10.39 16.00 14.60
N LEU A 40 -9.84 15.28 13.63
CA LEU A 40 -9.95 13.82 13.56
C LEU A 40 -9.28 13.21 14.82
N PRO A 41 -10.01 12.42 15.63
CA PRO A 41 -9.54 12.02 16.97
C PRO A 41 -8.49 10.91 16.97
N TRP A 42 -8.17 10.34 15.80
CA TRP A 42 -7.25 9.21 15.67
C TRP A 42 -5.79 9.68 15.58
N ASP A 43 -4.86 8.85 16.02
CA ASP A 43 -3.41 9.11 15.85
C ASP A 43 -2.93 8.69 14.45
N VAL A 44 -3.54 7.62 13.90
CA VAL A 44 -3.27 7.10 12.56
C VAL A 44 -4.58 6.86 11.82
N LEU A 45 -4.68 7.38 10.60
CA LEU A 45 -5.73 7.01 9.66
C LEU A 45 -5.22 6.00 8.64
N VAL A 46 -5.91 4.87 8.53
CA VAL A 46 -5.67 3.87 7.47
C VAL A 46 -6.72 4.04 6.39
N LEU A 47 -6.29 4.35 5.17
CA LEU A 47 -7.11 4.60 4.00
C LEU A 47 -6.87 3.49 2.97
N PRO A 48 -7.60 2.38 3.04
CA PRO A 48 -7.39 1.25 2.14
C PRO A 48 -8.15 1.44 0.83
N PHE A 49 -7.43 1.86 -0.21
CA PHE A 49 -7.92 2.09 -1.56
C PHE A 49 -9.22 2.92 -1.62
N PRO A 50 -9.17 4.23 -1.31
CA PRO A 50 -10.32 5.11 -1.43
C PRO A 50 -10.81 5.17 -2.89
N LYS A 51 -11.99 4.61 -3.15
CA LYS A 51 -12.57 4.52 -4.51
C LYS A 51 -13.34 5.76 -4.93
N LEU A 52 -13.65 6.65 -3.99
CA LEU A 52 -14.37 7.89 -4.21
C LEU A 52 -13.43 9.05 -3.97
N GLN A 53 -13.58 10.10 -4.78
CA GLN A 53 -12.87 11.36 -4.55
C GLN A 53 -13.29 11.94 -3.20
N PHE A 54 -12.31 12.35 -2.40
CA PHE A 54 -12.56 13.10 -1.17
C PHE A 54 -13.24 14.43 -1.49
N SER A 55 -14.25 14.79 -0.70
CA SER A 55 -14.78 16.14 -0.74
C SER A 55 -13.72 17.15 -0.30
N THR A 56 -13.93 18.44 -0.62
CA THR A 56 -13.02 19.51 -0.17
C THR A 56 -12.85 19.52 1.34
N GLY A 57 -13.91 19.23 2.11
CA GLY A 57 -13.84 19.18 3.57
C GLY A 57 -12.98 18.02 4.06
N GLU A 58 -13.11 16.84 3.45
CA GLU A 58 -12.34 15.65 3.82
C GLU A 58 -10.87 15.84 3.50
N MET A 59 -10.56 16.40 2.32
CA MET A 59 -9.18 16.70 1.94
C MET A 59 -8.54 17.70 2.93
N VAL A 60 -9.26 18.75 3.32
CA VAL A 60 -8.79 19.69 4.35
C VAL A 60 -8.55 18.98 5.68
N ALA A 61 -9.48 18.13 6.13
CA ALA A 61 -9.33 17.39 7.38
C ALA A 61 -8.12 16.45 7.37
N LEU A 62 -7.84 15.76 6.26
CA LEU A 62 -6.68 14.88 6.11
C LEU A 62 -5.35 15.66 6.14
N HIS A 63 -5.28 16.81 5.47
CA HIS A 63 -4.09 17.67 5.56
C HIS A 63 -3.89 18.26 6.95
N GLU A 64 -4.95 18.71 7.63
CA GLU A 64 -4.86 19.23 8.99
C GLU A 64 -4.47 18.15 10.00
N HIS A 65 -4.92 16.91 9.80
CA HIS A 65 -4.50 15.76 10.60
C HIS A 65 -2.97 15.56 10.54
N LEU A 66 -2.41 15.53 9.33
CA LEU A 66 -0.96 15.44 9.13
C LEU A 66 -0.22 16.67 9.69
N ARG A 67 -0.73 17.89 9.46
CA ARG A 67 -0.13 19.12 10.02
C ARG A 67 -0.14 19.18 11.54
N SER A 68 -1.07 18.47 12.18
CA SER A 68 -1.21 18.43 13.64
C SER A 68 -0.25 17.48 14.34
N GLY A 69 0.57 16.71 13.61
CA GLY A 69 1.43 15.69 14.22
C GLY A 69 1.05 14.26 13.88
N ASN A 70 -0.17 14.04 13.39
CA ASN A 70 -0.74 12.70 13.23
C ASN A 70 -0.36 12.11 11.88
N SER A 71 -0.79 10.88 11.65
CA SER A 71 -0.20 10.03 10.63
C SER A 71 -1.22 9.36 9.72
N LEU A 72 -0.80 9.02 8.51
CA LEU A 72 -1.64 8.42 7.49
C LEU A 72 -0.95 7.21 6.84
N LEU A 73 -1.67 6.10 6.75
CA LEU A 73 -1.34 4.97 5.88
C LEU A 73 -2.32 4.98 4.71
N LEU A 74 -1.82 5.20 3.50
CA LEU A 74 -2.59 5.08 2.26
C LEU A 74 -2.18 3.80 1.54
N LEU A 75 -3.14 2.94 1.24
CA LEU A 75 -2.94 1.83 0.33
C LEU A 75 -3.67 2.14 -0.97
N THR A 76 -3.02 1.97 -2.11
CA THR A 76 -3.60 2.27 -3.43
C THR A 76 -3.69 1.02 -4.28
N GLU A 77 -3.96 1.16 -5.57
CA GLU A 77 -4.09 0.02 -6.48
C GLU A 77 -3.44 0.36 -7.83
N TRP A 78 -3.19 -0.65 -8.66
CA TRP A 78 -2.71 -0.47 -10.02
C TRP A 78 -3.71 0.23 -10.93
N GLY A 79 -3.19 0.70 -12.07
CA GLY A 79 -4.01 1.32 -13.09
C GLY A 79 -4.58 2.66 -12.64
N ASP A 80 -5.67 3.08 -13.26
CA ASP A 80 -6.44 4.26 -12.84
C ASP A 80 -7.90 3.88 -12.57
N LEU A 81 -8.08 2.80 -11.80
CA LEU A 81 -9.40 2.31 -11.41
C LEU A 81 -10.16 3.41 -10.67
N TYR A 82 -11.39 3.71 -11.09
CA TYR A 82 -12.20 4.79 -10.49
C TYR A 82 -11.56 6.19 -10.56
N SER A 83 -10.59 6.41 -11.47
CA SER A 83 -9.82 7.66 -11.56
C SER A 83 -9.07 8.01 -10.27
N HIS A 84 -8.77 7.01 -9.45
CA HIS A 84 -8.21 7.21 -8.12
C HIS A 84 -6.81 7.84 -8.15
N VAL A 85 -6.01 7.64 -9.20
CA VAL A 85 -4.62 8.12 -9.21
C VAL A 85 -4.57 9.63 -9.16
N ASP A 86 -5.35 10.31 -10.01
CA ASP A 86 -5.35 11.78 -10.06
C ASP A 86 -5.87 12.37 -8.74
N HIS A 87 -6.93 11.79 -8.18
CA HIS A 87 -7.55 12.27 -6.93
C HIS A 87 -6.72 11.98 -5.68
N LEU A 88 -6.05 10.82 -5.59
CA LEU A 88 -5.17 10.50 -4.48
C LEU A 88 -3.86 11.30 -4.56
N ASN A 89 -3.39 11.62 -5.77
CA ASN A 89 -2.24 12.50 -5.95
C ASN A 89 -2.51 13.93 -5.47
N GLU A 90 -3.77 14.40 -5.41
CA GLU A 90 -4.11 15.66 -4.72
C GLU A 90 -3.73 15.63 -3.24
N LEU A 91 -3.82 14.45 -2.59
CA LEU A 91 -3.45 14.25 -1.19
C LEU A 91 -1.95 14.01 -1.00
N THR A 92 -1.33 13.18 -1.86
CA THR A 92 0.02 12.65 -1.64
C THR A 92 1.14 13.50 -2.25
N ALA A 93 0.89 14.18 -3.38
CA ALA A 93 1.90 14.96 -4.07
C ALA A 93 2.53 16.08 -3.22
N PRO A 94 1.78 16.81 -2.36
CA PRO A 94 2.37 17.80 -1.45
C PRO A 94 3.41 17.22 -0.48
N TYR A 95 3.35 15.92 -0.22
CA TYR A 95 4.28 15.18 0.65
C TYR A 95 5.39 14.48 -0.14
N GLY A 96 5.47 14.70 -1.46
CA GLY A 96 6.53 14.20 -2.32
C GLY A 96 6.28 12.80 -2.91
N ILE A 97 5.07 12.25 -2.79
CA ILE A 97 4.73 10.91 -3.29
C ILE A 97 3.71 11.03 -4.43
N HIS A 98 4.01 10.44 -5.59
CA HIS A 98 3.11 10.41 -6.75
C HIS A 98 2.82 8.97 -7.18
N ILE A 99 1.56 8.58 -7.09
CA ILE A 99 1.05 7.27 -7.52
C ILE A 99 1.05 7.22 -9.05
N GLN A 100 1.54 6.11 -9.63
CA GLN A 100 1.55 5.89 -11.07
C GLN A 100 0.32 5.09 -11.52
N LYS A 101 0.03 5.12 -12.83
CA LYS A 101 -1.11 4.41 -13.45
C LYS A 101 -0.73 3.03 -13.99
N ASP A 102 0.47 2.54 -13.67
CA ASP A 102 0.99 1.26 -14.12
C ASP A 102 0.52 0.10 -13.22
N ARG A 103 0.86 -1.12 -13.63
CA ARG A 103 0.89 -2.30 -12.78
C ARG A 103 2.32 -2.81 -12.73
N VAL A 104 2.86 -2.98 -11.53
CA VAL A 104 4.21 -3.53 -11.36
C VAL A 104 4.23 -5.00 -11.80
N THR A 105 5.13 -5.29 -12.74
CA THR A 105 5.32 -6.62 -13.34
C THR A 105 6.81 -6.98 -13.32
N ASP A 106 7.11 -8.26 -13.05
CA ASP A 106 8.46 -8.82 -13.17
C ASP A 106 8.38 -10.23 -13.76
N LEU A 107 9.21 -10.54 -14.76
CA LEU A 107 9.26 -11.83 -15.45
C LEU A 107 10.25 -12.83 -14.83
N GLU A 108 11.05 -12.40 -13.87
CA GLU A 108 12.08 -13.19 -13.18
C GLU A 108 11.76 -13.36 -11.68
N ASP A 109 11.45 -12.26 -10.98
CA ASP A 109 11.25 -12.20 -9.53
C ASP A 109 9.77 -12.12 -9.14
N HIS A 110 9.01 -13.13 -9.54
CA HIS A 110 7.58 -13.25 -9.23
C HIS A 110 7.22 -14.55 -8.49
N VAL A 111 5.99 -14.64 -8.01
CA VAL A 111 5.45 -15.90 -7.46
C VAL A 111 4.79 -16.73 -8.57
N SER A 112 4.56 -18.01 -8.27
CA SER A 112 3.77 -18.91 -9.11
C SER A 112 2.61 -19.46 -8.30
N HIS A 113 1.47 -19.66 -8.97
CA HIS A 113 0.29 -20.27 -8.37
C HIS A 113 0.24 -21.76 -8.71
N GLU A 114 0.23 -22.61 -7.68
CA GLU A 114 0.01 -24.05 -7.82
C GLU A 114 -1.45 -24.35 -8.18
N VAL A 115 -1.67 -25.02 -9.32
CA VAL A 115 -2.98 -25.56 -9.69
C VAL A 115 -3.15 -26.92 -9.03
N LYS A 116 -4.05 -27.03 -8.04
CA LYS A 116 -4.29 -28.27 -7.29
C LYS A 116 -5.62 -28.93 -7.64
N LEU A 117 -5.62 -30.25 -7.77
CA LEU A 117 -6.83 -31.08 -7.82
C LEU A 117 -6.77 -32.18 -6.76
N GLY A 118 -7.73 -32.17 -5.83
CA GLY A 118 -7.75 -33.16 -4.75
C GLY A 118 -6.52 -33.12 -3.82
N GLY A 119 -5.90 -31.94 -3.67
CA GLY A 119 -4.68 -31.76 -2.86
C GLY A 119 -3.37 -32.11 -3.58
N VAL A 120 -3.43 -32.57 -4.83
CA VAL A 120 -2.25 -32.85 -5.66
C VAL A 120 -1.96 -31.65 -6.56
N VAL A 121 -0.73 -31.16 -6.57
CA VAL A 121 -0.25 -30.13 -7.52
C VAL A 121 -0.19 -30.75 -8.90
N LEU A 122 -0.97 -30.21 -9.83
CA LEU A 122 -1.01 -30.63 -11.22
C LEU A 122 -0.12 -29.77 -12.11
N ASP A 123 0.04 -28.49 -11.76
CA ASP A 123 0.74 -27.50 -12.55
C ASP A 123 1.13 -26.29 -11.68
N GLU A 124 2.06 -25.47 -12.17
CA GLU A 124 2.45 -24.20 -11.56
C GLU A 124 2.43 -23.10 -12.63
N GLN A 125 1.60 -22.09 -12.41
CA GLN A 125 1.40 -21.00 -13.36
C GLN A 125 2.12 -19.73 -12.84
N PRO A 126 3.06 -19.15 -13.59
CA PRO A 126 3.75 -17.92 -13.17
C PRO A 126 2.75 -16.77 -13.09
N MET A 127 2.90 -15.90 -12.08
CA MET A 127 2.10 -14.69 -11.89
C MET A 127 3.02 -13.47 -11.90
N PRO A 128 3.43 -12.95 -13.07
CA PRO A 128 4.42 -11.88 -13.18
C PRO A 128 4.08 -10.57 -12.45
N HIS A 129 2.80 -10.29 -12.24
CA HIS A 129 2.34 -9.13 -11.49
C HIS A 129 2.27 -9.36 -9.97
N TYR A 130 2.60 -10.56 -9.48
CA TYR A 130 2.77 -10.86 -8.06
C TYR A 130 4.26 -10.92 -7.74
N VAL A 131 4.85 -9.74 -7.57
CA VAL A 131 6.30 -9.53 -7.54
C VAL A 131 6.88 -9.74 -6.13
N ARG A 132 8.07 -10.32 -6.06
CA ARG A 132 8.83 -10.50 -4.81
C ARG A 132 9.71 -9.29 -4.58
N ILE A 133 9.51 -8.62 -3.44
CA ILE A 133 10.23 -7.39 -3.09
C ILE A 133 11.26 -7.71 -2.03
N ARG A 134 12.54 -7.46 -2.34
CA ARG A 134 13.67 -7.68 -1.41
C ARG A 134 14.59 -6.47 -1.29
N ASN A 135 14.38 -5.45 -2.11
CA ASN A 135 15.13 -4.21 -2.05
C ASN A 135 14.45 -3.24 -1.09
N PHE A 136 15.03 -3.14 0.11
CA PHE A 136 14.55 -2.30 1.19
C PHE A 136 15.56 -1.21 1.52
N SER A 137 15.08 0.01 1.71
CA SER A 137 15.89 1.07 2.31
C SER A 137 16.12 0.77 3.80
N GLU A 138 17.20 1.31 4.36
CA GLU A 138 17.42 1.28 5.81
C GLU A 138 16.37 2.16 6.50
N HIS A 139 15.34 1.54 7.08
CA HIS A 139 14.25 2.24 7.74
C HIS A 139 13.64 1.35 8.85
N PRO A 140 13.10 1.92 9.95
CA PRO A 140 12.47 1.11 10.99
C PRO A 140 11.25 0.29 10.55
N ILE A 141 10.69 0.59 9.38
CA ILE A 141 9.58 -0.18 8.78
C ILE A 141 10.07 -1.50 8.18
N THR A 142 11.33 -1.51 7.71
CA THR A 142 11.93 -2.60 6.95
C THR A 142 12.92 -3.42 7.77
N ASP A 143 13.03 -3.14 9.07
CA ASP A 143 13.97 -3.82 9.95
C ASP A 143 13.61 -5.32 10.06
N GLY A 144 14.60 -6.16 9.80
CA GLY A 144 14.46 -7.62 9.83
C GLY A 144 13.57 -8.23 8.74
N LEU A 145 13.05 -7.45 7.78
CA LEU A 145 12.29 -8.00 6.66
C LEU A 145 13.20 -8.72 5.68
N SER A 146 12.74 -9.86 5.17
CA SER A 146 13.43 -10.66 4.16
C SER A 146 12.78 -10.51 2.78
N GLU A 147 11.44 -10.53 2.71
CA GLU A 147 10.72 -10.43 1.44
C GLU A 147 9.27 -9.95 1.66
N LEU A 148 8.77 -9.10 0.77
CA LEU A 148 7.33 -8.85 0.62
C LEU A 148 6.82 -9.50 -0.66
N ILE A 149 5.55 -9.93 -0.64
CA ILE A 149 4.85 -10.31 -1.86
C ILE A 149 3.90 -9.19 -2.23
N TYR A 150 4.13 -8.58 -3.38
CA TYR A 150 3.41 -7.42 -3.88
C TYR A 150 2.37 -7.87 -4.92
N PHE A 151 1.08 -7.66 -4.66
CA PHE A 151 -0.01 -8.29 -5.40
C PHE A 151 -0.65 -7.34 -6.40
N SER A 152 -0.05 -7.22 -7.58
CA SER A 152 -0.50 -6.36 -8.66
C SER A 152 -0.53 -4.87 -8.34
N GLY A 153 0.23 -4.31 -7.38
CA GLY A 153 0.17 -2.86 -7.14
C GLY A 153 0.75 -1.99 -8.27
N CYS A 154 0.60 -0.67 -8.17
CA CYS A 154 1.32 0.29 -9.02
C CYS A 154 2.70 0.64 -8.46
N SER A 155 3.50 1.32 -9.27
CA SER A 155 4.70 2.01 -8.80
C SER A 155 4.38 3.41 -8.26
N LEU A 156 5.34 3.97 -7.53
CA LEU A 156 5.31 5.32 -6.98
C LEU A 156 6.53 6.09 -7.49
N LYS A 157 6.38 7.41 -7.60
CA LYS A 157 7.50 8.35 -7.74
C LYS A 157 7.67 9.16 -6.48
N THR A 158 8.91 9.29 -6.06
CA THR A 158 9.30 10.01 -4.84
C THR A 158 10.13 11.23 -5.17
N SER A 159 9.86 12.31 -4.46
CA SER A 159 10.67 13.52 -4.40
C SER A 159 10.71 13.99 -2.95
N GLU A 160 11.73 14.77 -2.58
CA GLU A 160 11.80 15.40 -1.25
C GLU A 160 10.45 16.06 -0.87
N PRO A 161 9.95 15.85 0.36
CA PRO A 161 10.61 15.18 1.49
C PRO A 161 10.39 13.65 1.56
N ALA A 162 9.77 13.04 0.56
CA ALA A 162 9.52 11.59 0.56
C ALA A 162 10.77 10.78 0.23
N VAL A 163 10.87 9.61 0.85
CA VAL A 163 11.91 8.61 0.62
C VAL A 163 11.28 7.27 0.24
N THR A 164 11.94 6.55 -0.66
CA THR A 164 11.62 5.14 -0.97
C THR A 164 11.87 4.27 0.26
N ILE A 165 10.89 3.43 0.61
CA ILE A 165 10.99 2.44 1.70
C ILE A 165 11.29 1.05 1.13
N ALA A 166 10.59 0.70 0.07
CA ALA A 166 10.77 -0.56 -0.64
C ALA A 166 10.62 -0.32 -2.14
N SER A 167 11.39 -1.07 -2.93
CA SER A 167 11.34 -1.02 -4.38
C SER A 167 11.49 -2.40 -4.99
N THR A 168 11.06 -2.54 -6.24
CA THR A 168 11.28 -3.74 -7.03
C THR A 168 12.76 -3.95 -7.37
N GLU A 169 13.07 -5.08 -8.01
CA GLU A 169 14.37 -5.32 -8.63
C GLU A 169 14.50 -4.59 -9.97
N ALA A 170 15.71 -4.54 -10.53
CA ALA A 170 15.99 -3.80 -11.77
C ALA A 170 15.35 -4.42 -13.02
N THR A 171 14.88 -5.66 -12.93
CA THR A 171 14.19 -6.41 -13.98
C THR A 171 12.73 -6.01 -14.13
N SER A 172 12.13 -5.46 -13.08
CA SER A 172 10.71 -5.13 -13.05
C SER A 172 10.39 -3.89 -13.88
N PHE A 173 9.15 -3.82 -14.35
CA PHE A 173 8.66 -2.70 -15.13
C PHE A 173 7.21 -2.34 -14.77
N GLY A 174 6.84 -1.10 -15.08
CA GLY A 174 5.49 -0.59 -14.90
C GLY A 174 4.67 -0.84 -16.16
N ASP A 175 3.93 -1.95 -16.15
CA ASP A 175 3.06 -2.42 -17.24
C ASP A 175 1.81 -1.52 -17.34
N LEU A 176 1.73 -0.69 -18.40
CA LEU A 176 0.70 0.33 -18.58
C LEU A 176 -0.54 -0.22 -19.31
N ASP A 177 -0.36 -1.18 -20.22
CA ASP A 177 -1.44 -1.71 -21.06
C ASP A 177 -1.92 -3.11 -20.64
N LEU A 178 -1.23 -3.70 -19.65
CA LEU A 178 -1.52 -4.94 -18.94
C LEU A 178 -1.24 -6.22 -19.73
N ASP A 179 -0.43 -6.15 -20.78
CA ASP A 179 -0.11 -7.28 -21.65
C ASP A 179 1.06 -8.16 -21.16
N ILE A 180 1.76 -7.73 -20.10
CA ILE A 180 2.89 -8.45 -19.46
C ILE A 180 4.14 -8.48 -20.37
N GLU A 181 4.24 -7.58 -21.34
CA GLU A 181 5.43 -7.33 -22.15
C GLU A 181 6.00 -5.96 -21.82
N LEU A 182 7.33 -5.79 -21.90
CA LEU A 182 7.98 -4.50 -21.67
C LEU A 182 7.98 -3.68 -22.95
N ASP A 183 7.31 -2.53 -22.93
CA ASP A 183 7.23 -1.59 -24.04
C ASP A 183 8.20 -0.39 -23.94
N ASP A 184 8.43 0.30 -25.06
CA ASP A 184 9.36 1.43 -25.17
C ASP A 184 8.96 2.65 -24.32
N ASP A 185 7.67 2.81 -23.99
CA ASP A 185 7.13 3.89 -23.16
C ASP A 185 6.90 3.51 -21.69
N GLU A 186 7.25 2.29 -21.32
CA GLU A 186 7.19 1.79 -19.95
C GLU A 186 8.51 1.97 -19.21
N GLU A 187 8.42 2.20 -17.90
CA GLU A 187 9.61 2.34 -17.07
C GLU A 187 10.04 1.00 -16.51
N GLN A 188 11.29 0.62 -16.80
CA GLN A 188 11.96 -0.53 -16.20
C GLN A 188 12.99 -0.09 -15.17
N GLY A 189 13.09 -0.82 -14.06
CA GLY A 189 14.14 -0.64 -13.06
C GLY A 189 13.63 -0.87 -11.64
N ASN A 190 14.35 -0.33 -10.66
CA ASN A 190 13.92 -0.34 -9.26
C ASN A 190 12.77 0.65 -9.05
N LEU A 191 11.54 0.18 -9.29
CA LEU A 191 10.32 0.95 -9.11
C LEU A 191 9.98 1.02 -7.63
N THR A 192 9.70 2.21 -7.10
CA THR A 192 9.28 2.35 -5.70
C THR A 192 7.88 1.77 -5.54
N ILE A 193 7.68 0.91 -4.54
CA ILE A 193 6.36 0.31 -4.24
C ILE A 193 5.79 0.79 -2.90
N ALA A 194 6.67 1.27 -2.01
CA ALA A 194 6.28 1.94 -0.77
C ALA A 194 7.16 3.16 -0.54
N ALA A 195 6.54 4.28 -0.18
CA ALA A 195 7.21 5.55 0.08
C ALA A 195 6.74 6.16 1.39
N ALA A 196 7.66 6.73 2.15
CA ALA A 196 7.38 7.44 3.39
C ALA A 196 7.69 8.92 3.23
N SER A 197 6.90 9.76 3.87
CA SER A 197 7.15 11.19 4.00
C SER A 197 6.99 11.58 5.47
N GLU A 198 7.97 12.32 5.99
CA GLU A 198 7.97 12.81 7.37
C GLU A 198 8.17 14.33 7.38
N MET A 199 7.10 15.06 7.74
CA MET A 199 7.08 16.52 7.85
C MET A 199 6.57 16.90 9.25
N GLU A 200 5.48 17.66 9.36
CA GLU A 200 4.73 17.84 10.60
C GLU A 200 3.92 16.61 10.98
N GLY A 201 3.66 15.67 10.08
CA GLY A 201 3.09 14.36 10.36
C GLY A 201 3.87 13.28 9.62
N ARG A 202 3.39 12.04 9.64
CA ARG A 202 3.98 10.96 8.84
C ARG A 202 2.97 10.38 7.87
N MET A 203 3.37 10.18 6.63
CA MET A 203 2.60 9.48 5.63
C MET A 203 3.40 8.29 5.12
N LEU A 204 2.78 7.10 5.08
CA LEU A 204 3.24 6.00 4.25
C LEU A 204 2.21 5.75 3.15
N VAL A 205 2.68 5.63 1.91
CA VAL A 205 1.89 5.18 0.77
C VAL A 205 2.46 3.86 0.29
N VAL A 206 1.59 2.87 0.07
CA VAL A 206 1.92 1.60 -0.58
C VAL A 206 1.07 1.48 -1.84
N GLY A 207 1.68 1.14 -2.97
CA GLY A 207 1.00 1.07 -4.26
C GLY A 207 0.03 -0.13 -4.41
N ASP A 208 -0.16 -0.91 -3.36
CA ASP A 208 -0.96 -2.15 -3.32
C ASP A 208 -1.82 -2.18 -2.05
N SER A 209 -3.13 -2.38 -2.23
CA SER A 209 -4.09 -2.53 -1.14
C SER A 209 -4.24 -3.97 -0.66
N ASN A 210 -3.89 -4.93 -1.51
CA ASN A 210 -3.95 -6.34 -1.21
C ASN A 210 -2.84 -6.78 -0.27
N ILE A 211 -1.70 -6.08 -0.20
CA ILE A 211 -0.61 -6.39 0.75
C ILE A 211 -1.09 -6.52 2.20
N ALA A 212 -2.15 -5.80 2.58
CA ALA A 212 -2.75 -5.82 3.92
C ALA A 212 -4.03 -6.68 4.00
N ALA A 213 -4.53 -7.18 2.88
CA ALA A 213 -5.80 -7.90 2.79
C ALA A 213 -5.70 -9.32 3.37
N ASN A 214 -6.80 -9.82 3.93
CA ASN A 214 -6.86 -11.08 4.67
C ASN A 214 -6.28 -12.27 3.88
N GLY A 215 -6.49 -12.30 2.55
CA GLY A 215 -5.99 -13.38 1.70
C GLY A 215 -4.48 -13.36 1.45
N TYR A 216 -3.80 -12.26 1.77
CA TYR A 216 -2.45 -11.95 1.28
C TYR A 216 -1.50 -11.44 2.38
N VAL A 217 -2.03 -10.93 3.49
CA VAL A 217 -1.24 -10.32 4.58
C VAL A 217 -0.26 -11.31 5.23
N GLU A 218 -0.52 -12.61 5.16
CA GLU A 218 0.38 -13.65 5.69
C GLU A 218 1.44 -14.15 4.67
N GLN A 219 1.49 -13.57 3.47
CA GLN A 219 2.46 -13.93 2.44
C GLN A 219 3.76 -13.14 2.64
N GLY A 220 4.90 -13.83 2.54
CA GLY A 220 6.20 -13.22 2.88
C GLY A 220 6.18 -12.60 4.28
N ASP A 221 6.74 -11.41 4.40
CA ASP A 221 6.72 -10.60 5.63
C ASP A 221 5.68 -9.46 5.59
N ASN A 222 4.64 -9.57 4.75
CA ASN A 222 3.63 -8.51 4.55
C ASN A 222 2.99 -8.04 5.87
N LEU A 223 2.58 -8.97 6.75
CA LEU A 223 2.03 -8.62 8.06
C LEU A 223 3.06 -7.85 8.91
N ALA A 224 4.32 -8.28 8.93
CA ALA A 224 5.37 -7.62 9.70
C ALA A 224 5.62 -6.20 9.15
N PHE A 225 5.64 -6.02 7.84
CA PHE A 225 5.78 -4.71 7.20
C PHE A 225 4.64 -3.75 7.56
N ILE A 226 3.39 -4.21 7.48
CA ILE A 226 2.23 -3.36 7.82
C ILE A 226 2.18 -3.05 9.32
N LEU A 227 2.51 -4.02 10.19
CA LEU A 227 2.58 -3.74 11.63
C LEU A 227 3.69 -2.74 11.96
N GLN A 228 4.91 -2.92 11.42
CA GLN A 228 6.02 -1.98 11.63
C GLN A 228 5.72 -0.59 11.05
N THR A 229 4.97 -0.52 9.95
CA THR A 229 4.42 0.72 9.41
C THR A 229 3.54 1.42 10.44
N ILE A 230 2.54 0.74 10.98
CA ILE A 230 1.63 1.33 11.97
C ILE A 230 2.40 1.78 13.23
N GLU A 231 3.35 0.97 13.72
CA GLU A 231 4.20 1.36 14.85
C GLU A 231 5.04 2.61 14.54
N TRP A 232 5.62 2.71 13.34
CA TRP A 232 6.36 3.91 12.93
C TRP A 232 5.45 5.14 12.83
N LEU A 233 4.23 4.99 12.33
CA LEU A 233 3.23 6.05 12.25
C LEU A 233 2.76 6.52 13.64
N LEU A 234 2.71 5.61 14.63
CA LEU A 234 2.32 5.90 16.02
C LEU A 234 3.44 6.45 16.92
N ARG A 235 4.71 6.34 16.52
CA ARG A 235 5.85 6.77 17.34
C ARG A 235 5.73 8.24 17.73
N ALA A 236 5.62 8.49 19.03
CA ALA A 236 5.64 9.82 19.62
C ALA A 236 6.88 10.62 19.19
N ARG A 237 6.71 11.93 19.13
CA ARG A 237 7.75 12.90 18.79
C ARG A 237 8.49 13.41 20.02
#